data_AF-A0A662GH34-F1
#
_entry.id   AF-A0A662GH34-F1
#
_cell.length_a   1.000
_cell.length_b   1.000
_cell.length_c   1.000
_cell.angle_alpha   90.00
_cell.angle_beta   90.00
_cell.angle_gamma   90.00
#
_symmetry.space_group_name_H-M   'P 1'
#
loop_
_entity.id
_entity.type
_entity.pdbx_description
1 polymer ?
#
loop_
_entity_poly.entity_id
_entity_poly.type
_entity_poly.pdbx_seq_one_letter_code
_entity_poly.pdbx_strand_id
1 'polypeptide(L)'
;MGRIRVGARMTLSWIEKVQDGVLNYVLKVAECIVAGARSRRVSVRVRSLVRYGYAAYVFGTLDFRRIRGLVSRVEPPSYIANRHFYGRVEEVLARRFDVRFEDRRGFRYAVFNREKVVFARVV
;
A
#
# COMPACT_ATOMS: atom_id res chain seq x y z
N MET A 1 34.46 20.17 16.93
CA MET A 1 34.01 19.93 15.54
C MET A 1 32.67 19.17 15.58
N GLY A 2 31.54 19.88 15.63
CA GLY A 2 30.22 19.26 15.78
C GLY A 2 29.27 19.80 14.72
N ARG A 3 29.29 19.19 13.53
CA ARG A 3 28.27 19.43 12.49
C ARG A 3 27.75 18.07 12.05
N ILE A 4 26.46 18.04 11.70
CA ILE A 4 25.70 16.91 11.11
C ILE A 4 25.03 15.95 12.13
N ARG A 5 23.92 16.37 12.74
CA ARG A 5 22.86 15.45 13.24
C ARG A 5 21.42 15.92 12.98
N VAL A 6 21.21 17.20 12.63
CA VAL A 6 19.86 17.77 12.45
C VAL A 6 19.25 17.36 11.10
N GLY A 7 20.02 17.41 10.01
CA GLY A 7 19.52 17.09 8.66
C GLY A 7 19.06 15.64 8.49
N ALA A 8 19.79 14.67 9.05
CA ALA A 8 19.44 13.26 8.97
C ALA A 8 18.15 12.91 9.75
N ARG A 9 17.92 13.58 10.89
CA ARG A 9 16.70 13.37 11.68
C ARG A 9 15.45 13.92 10.98
N MET A 10 15.60 15.05 10.29
CA MET A 10 14.52 15.64 9.48
C MET A 10 14.19 14.80 8.25
N THR A 11 15.20 14.27 7.54
CA THR A 11 14.96 13.41 6.37
C THR A 11 14.28 12.11 6.77
N LEU A 12 14.68 11.49 7.88
CA LEU A 12 14.00 10.30 8.42
C LEU A 12 12.54 10.61 8.78
N SER A 13 12.27 11.71 9.49
CA SER A 13 10.89 12.11 9.82
C SER A 13 10.03 12.34 8.58
N TRP A 14 10.60 12.91 7.52
CA TRP A 14 9.87 13.15 6.28
C TRP A 14 9.58 11.84 5.54
N ILE A 15 10.56 10.94 5.44
CA ILE A 15 10.37 9.61 4.83
C ILE A 15 9.27 8.84 5.56
N GLU A 16 9.27 8.87 6.90
CA GLU A 16 8.23 8.23 7.71
C GLU A 16 6.84 8.80 7.38
N LYS A 17 6.70 10.12 7.32
CA LYS A 17 5.43 10.77 6.94
C LYS A 17 4.96 10.38 5.53
N VAL A 18 5.88 10.31 4.57
CA VAL A 18 5.55 9.85 3.21
C VAL A 18 5.15 8.39 3.21
N GLN A 19 5.88 7.53 3.91
CA GLN A 19 5.55 6.11 4.05
C GLN A 19 4.15 5.94 4.64
N ASP A 20 3.82 6.64 5.72
CA ASP A 20 2.51 6.57 6.37
C ASP A 20 1.39 7.08 5.44
N GLY A 21 1.66 8.15 4.69
CA GLY A 21 0.75 8.65 3.65
C GLY A 21 0.49 7.60 2.57
N VAL A 22 1.54 7.02 2.00
CA VAL A 22 1.44 5.96 0.99
C VAL A 22 0.73 4.73 1.54
N LEU A 23 1.01 4.34 2.78
CA LEU A 23 0.39 3.20 3.46
C LEU A 23 -1.13 3.40 3.59
N ASN A 24 -1.57 4.60 3.95
CA ASN A 24 -2.99 4.95 4.00
C ASN A 24 -3.66 4.83 2.61
N TYR A 25 -3.01 5.29 1.56
CA TYR A 25 -3.52 5.14 0.19
C TYR A 25 -3.53 3.67 -0.27
N VAL A 26 -2.52 2.87 0.11
CA VAL A 26 -2.52 1.41 -0.12
C VAL A 26 -3.76 0.76 0.49
N LEU A 27 -4.09 1.09 1.74
CA LEU A 27 -5.29 0.57 2.41
C LEU A 27 -6.57 0.97 1.68
N LYS A 28 -6.73 2.25 1.34
CA LYS A 28 -7.91 2.75 0.61
C LYS A 28 -8.06 2.09 -0.76
N VAL A 29 -6.97 1.91 -1.49
CA VAL A 29 -6.98 1.20 -2.77
C VAL A 29 -7.37 -0.27 -2.58
N ALA A 30 -6.87 -0.93 -1.54
CA ALA A 30 -7.29 -2.30 -1.21
C ALA A 30 -8.80 -2.37 -0.91
N GLU A 31 -9.35 -1.42 -0.15
CA GLU A 31 -10.80 -1.31 0.09
C GLU A 31 -11.57 -1.18 -1.22
N CYS A 32 -11.14 -0.29 -2.13
CA CYS A 32 -11.78 -0.13 -3.44
C CYS A 32 -11.74 -1.42 -4.27
N ILE A 33 -10.62 -2.15 -4.26
CA ILE A 33 -10.48 -3.42 -4.99
C ILE A 33 -11.42 -4.48 -4.40
N VAL A 34 -11.45 -4.63 -3.08
CA VAL A 34 -12.27 -5.63 -2.40
C VAL A 34 -13.76 -5.30 -2.54
N ALA A 35 -14.16 -4.04 -2.39
CA ALA A 35 -15.54 -3.60 -2.55
C ALA A 35 -16.04 -3.74 -4.00
N GLY A 36 -15.18 -3.49 -4.99
CA GLY A 36 -15.49 -3.63 -6.41
C GLY A 36 -15.39 -5.07 -6.95
N ALA A 37 -14.96 -6.02 -6.13
CA ALA A 37 -14.76 -7.41 -6.53
C ALA A 37 -16.09 -8.14 -6.80
N ARG A 38 -16.22 -8.77 -7.96
CA ARG A 38 -17.35 -9.67 -8.27
C ARG A 38 -17.20 -11.05 -7.61
N SER A 39 -15.96 -11.53 -7.50
CA SER A 39 -15.65 -12.83 -6.92
C SER A 39 -15.58 -12.77 -5.39
N ARG A 40 -15.88 -13.90 -4.73
CA ARG A 40 -15.72 -14.05 -3.27
C ARG A 40 -14.27 -13.83 -2.80
N ARG A 41 -13.32 -14.20 -3.65
CA ARG A 41 -11.88 -14.01 -3.43
C ARG A 41 -11.27 -13.13 -4.51
N VAL A 42 -10.37 -12.25 -4.11
CA VAL A 42 -9.55 -11.44 -5.03
C VAL A 42 -8.09 -11.51 -4.62
N SER A 43 -7.24 -11.80 -5.60
CA SER A 43 -5.79 -11.84 -5.42
C SER A 43 -5.13 -10.65 -6.11
N VAL A 44 -4.29 -9.92 -5.39
CA VAL A 44 -3.49 -8.80 -5.93
C VAL A 44 -2.04 -8.99 -5.50
N ARG A 45 -1.08 -8.78 -6.41
CA ARG A 45 0.33 -8.78 -6.03
C ARG A 45 0.59 -7.63 -5.05
N VAL A 46 1.31 -7.89 -3.95
CA VAL A 46 1.66 -6.87 -2.97
C VAL A 46 2.41 -5.71 -3.64
N ARG A 47 3.37 -6.03 -4.54
CA ARG A 47 4.08 -5.04 -5.35
C ARG A 47 3.15 -4.15 -6.18
N SER A 48 2.13 -4.72 -6.81
CA SER A 48 1.17 -3.94 -7.60
C SER A 48 0.34 -3.04 -6.70
N LEU A 49 -0.09 -3.54 -5.55
CA LEU A 49 -0.86 -2.77 -4.58
C LEU A 49 -0.06 -1.57 -4.04
N VAL A 50 1.23 -1.76 -3.74
CA VAL A 50 2.15 -0.68 -3.36
C VAL A 50 2.28 0.36 -4.47
N ARG A 51 2.44 -0.07 -5.73
CA ARG A 51 2.49 0.85 -6.89
C ARG A 51 1.20 1.65 -7.04
N TYR A 52 0.04 1.00 -6.87
CA TYR A 52 -1.25 1.69 -6.92
C TYR A 52 -1.40 2.70 -5.79
N GLY A 53 -1.04 2.32 -4.55
CA GLY A 53 -1.09 3.24 -3.41
C GLY A 53 -0.13 4.42 -3.54
N TYR A 54 1.08 4.21 -4.05
CA TYR A 54 2.03 5.29 -4.31
C TYR A 54 1.53 6.24 -5.40
N ALA A 55 1.01 5.72 -6.51
CA ALA A 55 0.41 6.55 -7.55
C ALA A 55 -0.80 7.35 -7.01
N ALA A 56 -1.68 6.69 -6.26
CA ALA A 56 -2.82 7.34 -5.61
C ALA A 56 -2.39 8.46 -4.66
N TYR A 57 -1.32 8.25 -3.89
CA TYR A 57 -0.73 9.26 -3.00
C TYR A 57 -0.17 10.46 -3.78
N VAL A 58 0.63 10.21 -4.83
CA VAL A 58 1.25 11.28 -5.64
C VAL A 58 0.20 12.10 -6.38
N PHE A 59 -0.82 11.45 -6.94
CA PHE A 59 -1.84 12.12 -7.76
C PHE A 59 -3.11 12.50 -6.98
N GLY A 60 -3.18 12.23 -5.68
CA GLY A 60 -4.31 12.60 -4.81
C GLY A 60 -5.66 12.01 -5.25
N THR A 61 -5.69 10.78 -5.77
CA THR A 61 -6.93 10.19 -6.31
C THR A 61 -7.14 8.74 -5.85
N LEU A 62 -8.40 8.36 -5.63
CA LEU A 62 -8.84 6.99 -5.33
C LEU A 62 -9.63 6.37 -6.50
N ASP A 63 -9.76 7.06 -7.63
CA ASP A 63 -10.37 6.48 -8.82
C ASP A 63 -9.46 5.38 -9.37
N PHE A 64 -9.80 4.12 -9.07
CA PHE A 64 -8.99 2.97 -9.44
C PHE A 64 -8.78 2.82 -10.95
N ARG A 65 -9.72 3.29 -11.78
CA ARG A 65 -9.53 3.28 -13.25
C ARG A 65 -8.43 4.25 -13.64
N ARG A 66 -8.42 5.45 -13.07
CA ARG A 66 -7.35 6.44 -13.27
C ARG A 66 -6.02 5.96 -12.72
N ILE A 67 -6.00 5.45 -11.48
CA ILE A 67 -4.77 4.95 -10.83
C ILE A 67 -4.06 3.93 -11.73
N ARG A 68 -4.79 2.96 -12.31
CA ARG A 68 -4.19 1.96 -13.21
C ARG A 68 -3.48 2.57 -14.42
N GLY A 69 -4.01 3.66 -14.98
CA GLY A 69 -3.37 4.38 -16.09
C GLY A 69 -2.20 5.28 -15.65
N LEU A 70 -2.16 5.68 -14.38
CA LEU A 70 -1.14 6.57 -13.82
C LEU A 70 0.12 5.83 -13.32
N VAL A 71 0.02 4.53 -13.03
CA VAL A 71 1.14 3.74 -12.49
C VAL A 71 2.36 3.68 -13.41
N SER A 72 2.18 3.80 -14.72
CA SER A 72 3.29 3.87 -15.68
C SER A 72 4.04 5.20 -15.64
N ARG A 73 3.47 6.24 -15.02
CA ARG A 73 4.04 7.59 -14.95
C ARG A 73 4.85 7.83 -13.67
N VAL A 74 4.82 6.89 -12.72
CA VAL A 74 5.50 7.04 -11.43
C VAL A 74 6.19 5.75 -11.01
N GLU A 75 7.43 5.90 -10.57
CA GLU A 75 8.23 4.84 -9.97
C GLU A 75 8.30 5.08 -8.46
N PRO A 76 7.89 4.12 -7.60
CA PRO A 76 8.06 4.27 -6.17
C PRO A 76 9.56 4.37 -5.81
N PRO A 77 9.97 5.36 -5.00
CA PRO A 77 11.36 5.52 -4.59
C PRO A 77 11.80 4.37 -3.69
N SER A 78 13.12 4.19 -3.51
CA SER A 78 13.69 3.05 -2.76
C SER A 78 13.19 2.93 -1.32
N TYR A 79 12.87 4.04 -0.66
CA TYR A 79 12.28 4.05 0.69
C TYR A 79 10.81 3.58 0.73
N ILE A 80 10.15 3.40 -0.42
CA ILE A 80 8.85 2.71 -0.56
C ILE A 80 9.07 1.31 -1.18
N ALA A 81 9.94 1.20 -2.17
CA ALA A 81 10.22 -0.02 -2.92
C ALA A 81 11.20 -0.98 -2.20
N ASN A 82 11.00 -1.23 -0.89
CA ASN A 82 11.89 -2.09 -0.10
C ASN A 82 11.13 -3.08 0.79
N ARG A 83 11.82 -4.16 1.21
CA ARG A 83 11.25 -5.25 2.00
C ARG A 83 10.56 -4.79 3.29
N HIS A 84 11.12 -3.78 3.97
CA HIS A 84 10.56 -3.28 5.22
C HIS A 84 9.19 -2.63 5.00
N PHE A 85 9.06 -1.75 4.00
CA PHE A 85 7.78 -1.13 3.69
C PHE A 85 6.74 -2.16 3.22
N TYR A 86 7.15 -3.16 2.44
CA TYR A 86 6.26 -4.25 2.03
C TYR A 86 5.78 -5.07 3.23
N GLY A 87 6.65 -5.35 4.18
CA GLY A 87 6.27 -5.98 5.46
C GLY A 87 5.23 -5.16 6.22
N ARG A 88 5.43 -3.83 6.35
CA ARG A 88 4.44 -2.93 6.96
C ARG A 88 3.08 -3.01 6.25
N VAL A 89 3.08 -3.05 4.91
CA VAL A 89 1.86 -3.20 4.10
C VAL A 89 1.15 -4.52 4.41
N GLU A 90 1.88 -5.64 4.45
CA GLU A 90 1.31 -6.94 4.80
C GLU A 90 0.69 -6.93 6.20
N GLU A 91 1.39 -6.37 7.19
CA GLU A 91 0.89 -6.26 8.57
C GLU A 91 -0.40 -5.46 8.67
N VAL A 92 -0.48 -4.27 8.06
CA VAL A 92 -1.69 -3.45 8.16
C VAL A 92 -2.86 -4.04 7.38
N LEU A 93 -2.59 -4.72 6.27
CA LEU A 93 -3.62 -5.43 5.52
C LEU A 93 -4.18 -6.60 6.35
N ALA A 94 -3.30 -7.39 7.01
CA ALA A 94 -3.71 -8.47 7.89
C ALA A 94 -4.57 -8.00 9.07
N ARG A 95 -4.32 -6.79 9.57
CA ARG A 95 -5.10 -6.20 10.67
C ARG A 95 -6.48 -5.69 10.23
N ARG A 96 -6.65 -5.28 8.97
CA ARG A 96 -7.86 -4.59 8.48
C ARG A 96 -8.75 -5.44 7.59
N PHE A 97 -8.22 -6.50 6.98
CA PHE A 97 -8.95 -7.35 6.04
C PHE A 97 -8.80 -8.84 6.39
N ASP A 98 -9.79 -9.66 6.00
CA ASP A 98 -9.58 -11.10 5.89
C ASP A 98 -8.72 -11.40 4.66
N VAL A 99 -7.41 -11.34 4.87
CA VAL A 99 -6.39 -11.51 3.82
C VAL A 99 -5.42 -12.62 4.20
N ARG A 100 -5.06 -13.43 3.20
CA ARG A 100 -3.96 -14.38 3.29
C ARG A 100 -2.88 -13.99 2.31
N PHE A 101 -1.62 -14.22 2.68
CA PHE A 101 -0.50 -13.97 1.79
C PHE A 101 0.02 -15.27 1.21
N GLU A 102 0.16 -15.31 -0.10
CA GLU A 102 0.60 -16.49 -0.84
C GLU A 102 1.75 -16.14 -1.77
N ASP A 103 2.78 -16.98 -1.78
CA ASP A 103 3.86 -16.89 -2.74
C ASP A 103 3.55 -17.79 -3.94
N ARG A 104 3.43 -17.18 -5.12
CA ARG A 104 3.14 -17.89 -6.38
C ARG A 104 4.17 -17.49 -7.42
N ARG A 105 4.96 -18.46 -7.90
CA ARG A 105 6.01 -18.25 -8.92
C ARG A 105 6.97 -17.09 -8.57
N GLY A 106 7.38 -17.00 -7.31
CA GLY A 106 8.30 -15.96 -6.82
C GLY A 106 7.67 -14.59 -6.57
N PHE A 107 6.34 -14.46 -6.67
CA PHE A 107 5.63 -13.22 -6.34
C PHE A 107 4.74 -13.41 -5.12
N ARG A 108 4.75 -12.41 -4.23
CA ARG A 108 3.87 -12.33 -3.06
C ARG A 108 2.52 -11.72 -3.45
N TYR A 109 1.44 -12.45 -3.17
CA TYR A 109 0.06 -12.03 -3.40
C TYR A 109 -0.68 -11.85 -2.09
N ALA A 110 -1.48 -10.78 -1.99
CA ALA A 110 -2.52 -10.61 -1.01
C ALA A 110 -3.83 -11.19 -1.57
N VAL A 111 -4.35 -12.22 -0.92
CA VAL A 111 -5.59 -12.93 -1.28
C VAL A 111 -6.66 -12.53 -0.29
N PHE A 112 -7.52 -11.61 -0.71
CA PHE A 112 -8.61 -11.07 0.09
C PHE A 112 -9.85 -11.95 -0.05
N ASN A 113 -10.57 -12.11 1.07
CA ASN A 113 -11.85 -12.78 1.13
C ASN A 113 -12.95 -11.78 1.49
N ARG A 114 -13.96 -11.66 0.63
CA ARG A 114 -14.98 -10.61 0.74
C ARG A 114 -15.98 -10.85 1.87
N GLU A 115 -16.15 -12.09 2.32
CA GLU A 115 -17.15 -12.46 3.32
C GLU A 115 -16.86 -11.88 4.73
N LYS A 116 -15.66 -11.37 4.96
CA LYS A 116 -15.24 -10.73 6.22
C LYS A 116 -14.54 -9.39 5.98
N VAL A 117 -15.21 -8.47 5.29
CA VAL A 117 -14.81 -7.05 5.40
C VAL A 117 -15.20 -6.59 6.80
N VAL A 118 -14.25 -6.64 7.73
CA VAL A 118 -14.39 -5.97 9.02
C VAL A 118 -14.41 -4.49 8.68
N PHE A 119 -15.61 -3.93 8.50
CA PHE A 119 -15.79 -2.49 8.53
C PHE A 119 -15.42 -2.05 9.95
N ALA A 120 -14.15 -1.80 10.18
CA ALA A 120 -13.74 -0.85 11.19
C ALA A 120 -14.29 0.51 10.70
N ARG A 121 -15.56 0.77 10.98
CA ARG A 121 -16.10 2.11 11.08
C ARG A 121 -15.24 2.78 12.14
N VAL A 122 -14.21 3.48 11.70
CA VAL A 122 -13.59 4.51 12.51
C VAL A 122 -14.64 5.61 12.56
N VAL A 123 -15.36 5.63 13.67
CA VAL A 123 -16.13 6.78 14.16
C VAL A 123 -15.13 7.88 14.53
#